data_AF-C9Z000-F1
#
_entry.id   AF-C9Z000-F1
#
_cell.length_a   1.000
_cell.length_b   1.000
_cell.length_c   1.000
_cell.angle_alpha   90.00
_cell.angle_beta   90.00
_cell.angle_gamma   90.00
#
_symmetry.space_group_name_H-M   'P 1'
#
loop_
_entity.id
_entity.type
_entity.pdbx_description
1 polymer ?
#
loop_
_entity_poly.entity_id
_entity_poly.type
_entity_poly.pdbx_seq_one_letter_code
_entity_poly.pdbx_strand_id
1 'polypeptide(L)'
;MNRNTKINLLLLLVVAALAVLPLALGLGDHKKEPFTGADGEAETAITEIEPDYRPWFSPLYEPPSGEIESALFSLQAALGAGVLAYYFGLHRGRRQGEARARAQLDGADTGPVAAPGAGTGAEATGEERAAGGPAGGNTPIGRV
;
A
#
# COMPACT_ATOMS: atom_id res chain seq x y z
N MET A 1 -0.05 -19.91 -9.67
CA MET A 1 0.48 -18.60 -9.22
C MET A 1 1.30 -17.97 -10.33
N ASN A 2 1.05 -16.71 -10.67
CA ASN A 2 1.85 -15.97 -11.66
C ASN A 2 3.31 -15.83 -11.15
N ARG A 3 4.27 -15.64 -12.07
CA ARG A 3 5.71 -15.58 -11.75
C ARG A 3 6.02 -14.50 -10.70
N ASN A 4 5.34 -13.35 -10.78
CA ASN A 4 5.57 -12.21 -9.90
C ASN A 4 5.07 -12.44 -8.47
N THR A 5 3.93 -13.11 -8.30
CA THR A 5 3.40 -13.51 -6.99
C THR A 5 4.32 -14.54 -6.34
N LYS A 6 4.89 -15.48 -7.12
CA LYS A 6 5.90 -16.41 -6.59
C LYS A 6 7.16 -15.66 -6.13
N ILE A 7 7.64 -14.70 -6.91
CA ILE A 7 8.82 -13.87 -6.56
C ILE A 7 8.53 -13.04 -5.30
N ASN A 8 7.38 -12.37 -5.21
CA ASN A 8 7.03 -11.56 -4.03
C ASN A 8 6.88 -12.43 -2.78
N LEU A 9 6.28 -13.62 -2.90
CA LEU A 9 6.18 -14.56 -1.79
C LEU A 9 7.56 -15.05 -1.36
N LEU A 10 8.45 -15.35 -2.32
CA LEU A 10 9.84 -15.72 -2.03
C LEU A 10 10.57 -14.57 -1.32
N LEU A 11 10.44 -13.32 -1.79
CA LEU A 11 11.05 -12.17 -1.15
C LEU A 11 10.55 -11.97 0.29
N LEU A 12 9.24 -12.12 0.54
CA LEU A 12 8.69 -12.06 1.89
C LEU A 12 9.22 -13.18 2.78
N LEU A 13 9.33 -14.42 2.25
CA LEU A 13 9.92 -15.54 2.98
C LEU A 13 11.39 -15.31 3.30
N VAL A 14 12.16 -14.72 2.38
CA VAL A 14 13.58 -14.37 2.62
C VAL A 14 13.68 -13.31 3.71
N VAL A 15 12.86 -12.25 3.67
CA VAL A 15 12.85 -11.22 4.72
C VAL A 15 12.48 -11.82 6.09
N ALA A 16 11.45 -12.66 6.14
CA ALA A 16 11.06 -13.36 7.37
C ALA A 16 12.18 -14.29 7.86
N ALA A 17 12.83 -15.02 6.95
CA ALA A 17 13.96 -15.87 7.30
C ALA A 17 15.14 -15.06 7.85
N LEU A 18 15.48 -13.91 7.25
CA LEU A 18 16.54 -13.04 7.75
C LEU A 18 16.24 -12.48 9.15
N ALA A 19 14.96 -12.25 9.48
CA ALA A 19 14.56 -11.81 10.81
C ALA A 19 14.55 -12.96 11.85
N VAL A 20 14.07 -14.15 11.46
CA VAL A 20 13.84 -15.28 12.39
C VAL A 20 15.07 -16.15 12.57
N LEU A 21 15.89 -16.36 11.52
CA LEU A 21 17.06 -17.24 11.58
C LEU A 21 18.08 -16.84 12.66
N PRO A 22 18.44 -15.56 12.84
CA PRO A 22 19.37 -15.16 13.89
C PRO A 22 18.84 -15.53 15.29
N LEU A 23 17.54 -15.34 15.52
CA LEU A 23 16.87 -15.70 16.78
C LEU A 23 16.81 -17.22 16.97
N ALA A 24 16.46 -17.97 15.92
CA ALA A 24 16.26 -19.42 15.99
C ALA A 24 17.56 -20.21 16.12
N LEU A 25 18.65 -19.69 15.58
CA LEU A 25 19.98 -20.29 15.66
C LEU A 25 20.75 -19.85 16.91
N GLY A 26 20.15 -19.03 17.79
CA GLY A 26 20.81 -18.51 18.98
C GLY A 26 22.02 -17.62 18.65
N LEU A 27 22.01 -16.94 17.48
CA LEU A 27 23.04 -15.95 17.14
C LEU A 27 22.89 -14.80 18.13
N GLY A 28 23.59 -14.92 19.26
CA GLY A 28 23.41 -14.01 20.37
C GLY A 28 23.37 -14.63 21.76
N ASP A 29 23.18 -15.94 21.91
CA ASP A 29 23.04 -16.60 23.23
C ASP A 29 24.27 -16.45 24.14
N HIS A 30 25.40 -16.02 23.57
CA HIS A 30 26.66 -15.76 24.27
C HIS A 30 26.77 -14.32 24.78
N LYS A 31 25.86 -13.44 24.37
CA LYS A 31 25.79 -12.02 24.76
C LYS A 31 24.61 -11.82 25.72
N LYS A 32 24.81 -11.01 26.76
CA LYS A 32 23.74 -10.66 27.73
C LYS A 32 22.58 -9.92 27.07
N GLU A 33 22.88 -9.12 26.04
CA GLU A 33 21.91 -8.43 25.19
C GLU A 33 22.33 -8.58 23.72
N PRO A 34 21.79 -9.58 23.00
CA PRO A 34 22.32 -9.94 21.69
C PRO A 34 21.94 -9.00 20.54
N PHE A 35 20.92 -8.17 20.75
CA PHE A 35 20.42 -7.21 19.77
C PHE A 35 20.31 -5.82 20.41
N THR A 36 21.39 -5.39 21.08
CA THR A 36 21.47 -4.02 21.59
C THR A 36 21.62 -3.02 20.43
N GLY A 37 21.28 -1.76 20.72
CA GLY A 37 21.39 -0.68 19.74
C GLY A 37 22.84 -0.45 19.29
N ALA A 38 23.00 0.15 18.12
CA ALA A 38 24.33 0.47 17.58
C ALA A 38 25.13 1.42 18.48
N ASP A 39 24.46 2.25 19.26
CA ASP A 39 25.08 3.23 20.14
C ASP A 39 25.77 2.59 21.36
N GLY A 40 25.14 1.59 22.00
CA GLY A 40 25.74 0.87 23.13
C GLY A 40 27.00 0.05 22.76
N GLU A 41 27.02 -0.53 21.56
CA GLU A 41 28.22 -1.18 21.02
C GLU A 41 29.32 -0.14 20.71
N ALA A 42 28.95 1.06 20.24
CA ALA A 42 29.90 2.14 20.01
C ALA A 42 30.52 2.67 21.32
N GLU A 43 29.72 2.87 22.37
CA GLU A 43 30.21 3.27 23.69
C GLU A 43 31.20 2.24 24.25
N THR A 44 30.85 0.96 24.17
CA THR A 44 31.72 -0.14 24.62
C THR A 44 33.06 -0.10 23.88
N ALA A 45 33.03 0.01 22.55
CA ALA A 45 34.24 0.05 21.73
C ALA A 45 35.11 1.28 22.03
N ILE A 46 34.51 2.46 22.25
CA ILE A 46 35.25 3.68 22.60
C ILE A 46 35.96 3.50 23.93
N THR A 47 35.28 2.93 24.92
CA THR A 47 35.83 2.73 26.27
C THR A 47 36.97 1.70 26.29
N GLU A 48 36.94 0.72 25.38
CA GLU A 48 38.03 -0.25 25.19
C GLU A 48 39.26 0.37 24.49
N ILE A 49 39.04 1.22 23.49
CA ILE A 49 40.12 1.84 22.71
C ILE A 49 40.81 2.96 23.49
N GLU A 50 40.04 3.80 24.19
CA GLU A 50 40.54 4.96 24.92
C GLU A 50 39.82 5.08 26.28
N PRO A 51 40.35 4.43 27.33
CA PRO A 51 39.68 4.36 28.64
C PRO A 51 39.58 5.72 29.36
N ASP A 52 40.40 6.70 28.96
CA ASP A 52 40.36 8.06 29.50
C ASP A 52 39.42 8.99 28.70
N TYR A 53 38.69 8.45 27.71
CA TYR A 53 37.76 9.22 26.89
C TYR A 53 36.66 9.86 27.73
N ARG A 54 36.42 11.15 27.48
CA ARG A 54 35.32 11.89 28.10
C ARG A 54 34.27 12.24 27.05
N PRO A 55 32.97 11.94 27.31
CA PRO A 55 31.90 12.37 26.43
C PRO A 55 31.94 13.89 26.23
N TRP A 56 31.99 14.32 24.97
CA TRP A 56 31.96 15.74 24.59
C TRP A 56 30.55 16.33 24.63
N PHE A 57 29.54 15.48 24.82
CA PHE A 57 28.14 15.84 24.96
C PHE A 57 27.49 14.93 26.01
N SER A 58 26.58 15.49 26.80
CA SER A 58 25.73 14.72 27.69
C SER A 58 24.28 14.85 27.21
N PRO A 59 23.53 13.76 27.09
CA PRO A 59 22.13 13.81 26.70
C PRO A 59 21.35 14.73 27.67
N LEU A 60 20.54 15.62 27.09
CA LEU A 60 19.68 16.53 27.86
C LEU A 60 18.55 15.78 28.59
N TYR A 61 18.24 14.57 28.13
CA TYR A 61 17.24 13.68 28.68
C TYR A 61 17.72 12.24 28.54
N GLU A 62 17.86 11.57 29.68
CA GLU A 62 18.11 10.13 29.76
C GLU A 62 16.77 9.45 30.10
N PRO A 63 16.24 8.57 29.24
CA PRO A 63 15.04 7.81 29.59
C PRO A 63 15.31 6.94 30.83
N PRO A 64 14.37 6.85 31.78
CA PRO A 64 14.59 6.15 33.05
C PRO A 64 14.71 4.62 32.92
N SER A 65 14.53 4.05 31.71
CA SER A 65 14.67 2.63 31.40
C SER A 65 15.06 2.43 29.93
N GLY A 66 15.96 1.49 29.65
CA GLY A 66 16.31 1.08 28.28
C GLY A 66 15.15 0.47 27.49
N GLU A 67 14.08 0.03 28.17
CA GLU A 67 12.84 -0.39 27.51
C GLU A 67 12.14 0.78 26.82
N ILE A 68 12.19 1.97 27.43
CA ILE A 68 11.59 3.19 26.87
C ILE A 68 12.39 3.65 25.66
N GLU A 69 13.73 3.58 25.74
CA GLU A 69 14.61 3.87 24.60
C GLU A 69 14.31 2.95 23.40
N SER A 70 14.23 1.64 23.64
CA SER A 70 13.89 0.64 22.63
C SER A 70 12.48 0.86 22.04
N ALA A 71 11.52 1.28 22.88
CA ALA A 71 10.16 1.59 22.45
C ALA A 71 10.12 2.83 21.54
N LEU A 72 10.87 3.89 21.88
CA LEU A 72 10.97 5.09 21.07
C LEU A 72 11.64 4.81 19.72
N PHE A 73 12.71 3.99 19.71
CA PHE A 73 13.35 3.55 18.47
C PHE A 73 12.41 2.73 17.59
N SER A 74 11.68 1.78 18.19
CA SER A 74 10.70 0.95 17.48
C SER A 74 9.55 1.78 16.89
N LEU A 75 9.10 2.81 17.62
CA LEU A 75 8.10 3.75 17.12
C LEU A 75 8.62 4.54 15.91
N GLN A 76 9.85 5.04 15.96
CA GLN A 76 10.47 5.73 14.82
C GLN A 76 10.59 4.82 13.60
N ALA A 77 11.02 3.57 13.80
CA ALA A 77 11.10 2.57 12.75
C ALA A 77 9.72 2.28 12.13
N ALA A 78 8.68 2.12 12.95
CA ALA A 78 7.31 1.89 12.49
C ALA A 78 6.77 3.07 11.68
N LEU A 79 7.01 4.31 12.13
CA LEU A 79 6.60 5.51 11.40
C LEU A 79 7.35 5.63 10.06
N GLY A 80 8.67 5.43 10.06
CA GLY A 80 9.48 5.47 8.83
C GLY A 80 9.05 4.42 7.80
N ALA A 81 8.83 3.18 8.26
CA ALA A 81 8.31 2.11 7.42
C ALA A 81 6.91 2.40 6.89
N GLY A 82 6.03 2.97 7.73
CA GLY A 82 4.67 3.36 7.35
C GLY A 82 4.64 4.43 6.26
N VAL A 83 5.48 5.47 6.38
CA VAL A 83 5.60 6.53 5.36
C VAL A 83 6.10 5.95 4.02
N LEU A 84 7.12 5.09 4.05
CA LEU A 84 7.64 4.44 2.84
C LEU A 84 6.58 3.55 2.19
N ALA A 85 5.89 2.73 2.98
CA ALA A 85 4.82 1.86 2.48
C ALA A 85 3.68 2.66 1.85
N TYR A 86 3.28 3.78 2.47
CA TYR A 86 2.27 4.67 1.92
C TYR A 86 2.71 5.31 0.59
N TYR A 87 3.94 5.83 0.53
CA TYR A 87 4.50 6.44 -0.68
C TYR A 87 4.51 5.46 -1.87
N PHE A 88 5.06 4.26 -1.66
CA PHE A 88 5.09 3.23 -2.71
C PHE A 88 3.69 2.73 -3.05
N GLY A 89 2.80 2.61 -2.06
CA GLY A 89 1.39 2.24 -2.25
C GLY A 89 0.65 3.24 -3.15
N LEU A 90 0.78 4.53 -2.87
CA LEU A 90 0.15 5.59 -3.65
C LEU A 90 0.67 5.64 -5.10
N HIS A 91 1.99 5.57 -5.29
CA HIS A 91 2.60 5.57 -6.63
C HIS A 91 2.17 4.34 -7.44
N ARG A 92 2.12 3.16 -6.80
CA ARG A 92 1.65 1.94 -7.45
C ARG A 92 0.17 2.00 -7.79
N GLY A 93 -0.67 2.57 -6.92
CA GLY A 93 -2.10 2.75 -7.14
C GLY A 93 -2.40 3.65 -8.32
N ARG A 94 -1.72 4.80 -8.43
CA ARG A 94 -1.88 5.75 -9.55
C ARG A 94 -1.57 5.13 -10.89
N ARG A 95 -0.43 4.42 -11.01
CA ARG A 95 -0.04 3.74 -12.26
C ARG A 95 -1.03 2.65 -12.69
N GLN A 96 -1.62 1.94 -11.73
CA GLN A 96 -2.66 0.95 -12.05
C GLN A 96 -3.99 1.59 -12.45
N GLY A 97 -4.35 2.72 -11.82
CA GLY A 97 -5.52 3.51 -12.20
C GLY A 97 -5.40 4.08 -13.62
N GLU A 98 -4.24 4.66 -13.96
CA GLU A 98 -3.95 5.17 -15.30
C GLU A 98 -3.95 4.06 -16.36
N ALA A 99 -3.40 2.88 -16.05
CA ALA A 99 -3.42 1.73 -16.95
C ALA A 99 -4.85 1.20 -17.18
N ARG A 100 -5.68 1.16 -16.13
CA ARG A 100 -7.10 0.77 -16.25
C ARG A 100 -7.90 1.79 -17.05
N ALA A 101 -7.67 3.09 -16.80
CA ALA A 101 -8.32 4.17 -17.53
C ALA A 101 -7.97 4.15 -19.03
N ARG A 102 -6.68 3.92 -19.37
CA ARG A 102 -6.25 3.75 -20.77
C ARG A 102 -6.89 2.54 -21.45
N ALA A 103 -6.92 1.38 -20.77
CA ALA A 103 -7.56 0.18 -21.31
C ALA A 103 -9.08 0.38 -21.58
N GLN A 104 -9.75 1.22 -20.79
CA GLN A 104 -11.16 1.53 -20.96
C GLN A 104 -11.42 2.49 -22.15
N LEU A 105 -10.48 3.39 -22.44
CA LEU A 105 -10.52 4.24 -23.63
C LEU A 105 -10.25 3.43 -24.91
N ASP A 106 -9.23 2.57 -24.90
CA ASP A 106 -8.89 1.70 -26.04
C ASP A 106 -10.02 0.70 -26.36
N GLY A 107 -10.77 0.24 -25.35
CA GLY A 107 -11.93 -0.63 -25.52
C GLY A 107 -13.18 0.09 -26.05
N ALA A 108 -13.32 1.40 -25.81
CA ALA A 108 -14.46 2.19 -26.29
C ALA A 108 -14.33 2.54 -27.79
N ASP A 109 -13.11 2.68 -28.30
CA ASP A 109 -12.83 3.04 -29.71
C ASP A 109 -12.97 1.85 -30.69
N THR A 110 -13.26 0.64 -30.19
CA THR A 110 -13.45 -0.58 -31.00
C THR A 110 -14.91 -1.04 -31.10
N GLY A 111 -15.87 -0.19 -30.70
CA GLY A 111 -17.29 -0.43 -30.96
C GLY A 111 -17.56 -0.59 -32.45
N PRO A 112 -18.43 -1.52 -32.89
CA PRO A 112 -18.60 -1.84 -34.30
C PRO A 112 -19.03 -0.58 -35.05
N VAL A 113 -18.19 -0.11 -35.97
CA VAL A 113 -18.55 0.93 -36.94
C VAL A 113 -19.71 0.36 -37.75
N ALA A 114 -20.93 0.74 -37.37
CA ALA A 114 -22.14 0.37 -38.09
C ALA A 114 -22.04 0.93 -39.51
N ALA A 115 -21.89 0.04 -40.48
CA ALA A 115 -21.87 0.39 -41.89
C ALA A 115 -23.18 1.11 -42.27
N PRO A 116 -23.13 2.23 -43.00
CA PRO A 116 -24.34 2.90 -43.45
C PRO A 116 -24.83 2.20 -44.72
N GLY A 117 -26.00 1.56 -44.64
CA GLY A 117 -26.80 1.26 -45.83
C GLY A 117 -27.35 -0.16 -45.89
N ALA A 118 -28.64 -0.29 -45.62
CA ALA A 118 -29.57 -1.12 -46.38
C ALA A 118 -30.99 -0.78 -45.90
N GLY A 119 -31.73 -0.02 -46.71
CA GLY A 119 -33.16 0.19 -46.51
C GLY A 119 -33.96 -0.97 -47.09
N THR A 120 -35.09 -1.28 -46.45
CA THR A 120 -36.32 -1.96 -46.94
C THR A 120 -37.21 -2.08 -45.69
N GLY A 121 -38.40 -1.50 -45.55
CA GLY A 121 -39.52 -1.47 -46.50
C GLY A 121 -40.52 -2.56 -46.08
N ALA A 122 -41.79 -2.17 -45.86
CA ALA A 122 -42.98 -2.99 -45.53
C ALA A 122 -43.09 -3.45 -44.05
N GLU A 123 -44.22 -3.41 -43.35
CA GLU A 123 -45.63 -3.29 -43.77
C GLU A 123 -46.50 -2.90 -42.56
N ALA A 124 -47.59 -2.18 -42.82
CA ALA A 124 -48.59 -1.73 -41.86
C ALA A 124 -49.83 -2.63 -41.91
N THR A 125 -50.47 -2.86 -40.75
CA THR A 125 -51.90 -3.18 -40.49
C THR A 125 -52.00 -3.47 -38.98
N GLY A 126 -52.94 -3.01 -38.16
CA GLY A 126 -54.28 -2.42 -38.33
C GLY A 126 -55.13 -2.88 -37.12
N GLU A 127 -56.07 -2.03 -36.67
CA GLU A 127 -57.09 -2.22 -35.59
C GLU A 127 -56.63 -2.15 -34.12
N GLU A 128 -56.96 -1.14 -33.29
CA GLU A 128 -58.17 -0.33 -33.01
C GLU A 128 -59.05 -0.87 -31.84
N ARG A 129 -58.95 -0.11 -30.71
CA ARG A 129 -59.99 0.32 -29.74
C ARG A 129 -60.17 -0.33 -28.36
N ALA A 130 -60.45 0.63 -27.46
CA ALA A 130 -61.15 0.60 -26.17
C ALA A 130 -60.28 0.23 -24.94
N ALA A 131 -60.31 0.93 -23.80
CA ALA A 131 -61.00 2.14 -23.35
C ALA A 131 -60.37 2.56 -22.00
N GLY A 132 -60.51 3.84 -21.62
CA GLY A 132 -60.49 4.26 -20.21
C GLY A 132 -59.22 4.97 -19.72
N GLY A 133 -59.18 6.29 -19.90
CA GLY A 133 -58.60 7.18 -18.88
C GLY A 133 -59.60 7.43 -17.74
N PRO A 134 -59.31 8.29 -16.74
CA PRO A 134 -58.28 9.34 -16.78
C PRO A 134 -57.47 9.53 -15.48
N ALA A 135 -56.52 10.47 -15.60
CA ALA A 135 -56.10 11.43 -14.57
C ALA A 135 -55.15 10.97 -13.46
N GLY A 136 -53.96 11.59 -13.47
CA GLY A 136 -53.00 11.56 -12.38
C GLY A 136 -51.70 12.22 -12.82
N GLY A 137 -51.73 13.54 -13.01
CA GLY A 137 -50.56 14.32 -13.41
C GLY A 137 -49.49 14.37 -12.33
N ASN A 138 -48.23 14.37 -12.74
CA ASN A 138 -47.18 15.08 -12.03
C ASN A 138 -46.03 15.42 -12.99
N THR A 139 -45.94 16.69 -13.34
CA THR A 139 -44.83 17.31 -14.07
C THR A 139 -43.66 17.56 -13.10
N PRO A 140 -42.39 17.48 -13.54
CA PRO A 140 -41.22 17.62 -12.69
C PRO A 140 -40.84 19.09 -12.44
N ILE A 141 -40.41 19.40 -11.21
CA ILE A 141 -39.73 20.64 -10.81
C ILE A 141 -38.71 20.18 -9.74
N GLY A 142 -37.43 20.53 -9.73
CA GLY A 142 -36.65 21.56 -10.39
C GLY A 142 -35.41 21.77 -9.51
N ARG A 143 -34.25 22.00 -10.14
CA ARG A 143 -32.99 22.39 -9.50
C ARG A 143 -33.19 23.52 -8.48
N VAL A 144 -32.46 23.44 -7.37
CA VAL A 144 -31.50 24.48 -6.93
C VAL A 144 -30.28 23.78 -6.37
#